data_AF-A0AAW7KGI5-F1
#
_entry.id   AF-A0AAW7KGI5-F1
#
_cell.length_a   1.000
_cell.length_b   1.000
_cell.length_c   1.000
_cell.angle_alpha   90.00
_cell.angle_beta   90.00
_cell.angle_gamma   90.00
#
_symmetry.space_group_name_H-M   'P 1'
#
loop_
_entity.id
_entity.type
_entity.pdbx_description
1 polymer ?
#
loop_
_entity_poly.entity_id
_entity_poly.type
_entity_poly.pdbx_seq_one_letter_code
_entity_poly.pdbx_strand_id
1 'polypeptide(L)'
;TLFRSYEQVLSEISSTGTSQLTTRKRLAAKVFRHTAAYDALIADYLTTQVGETEPEKQTLTYERKQTLRYGENSHQQATFYQSVVPVSLSIASARQLHGKELSYNNIRDADAALRIASEFTEPTVVAVKHMNPCGIGTGKTILA
;
A
#
# COMPACT_ATOMS: atom_id res chain seq x y z
N THR A 1 12.21 -0.72 -9.73
CA THR A 1 12.85 -0.22 -8.49
C THR A 1 14.36 -0.25 -8.73
N LEU A 2 15.16 0.72 -8.24
CA LEU A 2 16.57 1.02 -8.60
C LEU A 2 16.91 1.26 -10.10
N PHE A 3 16.51 0.39 -11.03
CA PHE A 3 16.78 0.46 -12.48
C PHE A 3 16.27 1.72 -13.19
N ARG A 4 15.22 2.36 -12.65
CA ARG A 4 14.63 3.60 -13.23
C ARG A 4 15.50 4.85 -13.08
N SER A 5 16.73 4.74 -12.60
CA SER A 5 17.62 5.89 -12.39
C SER A 5 18.94 5.82 -13.15
N TYR A 6 19.18 4.72 -13.87
CA TYR A 6 20.42 4.53 -14.63
C TYR A 6 20.47 5.47 -15.82
N GLU A 7 19.40 5.54 -16.61
CA GLU A 7 19.29 6.41 -17.78
C GLU A 7 19.58 7.87 -17.45
N GLN A 8 18.99 8.39 -16.37
CA GLN A 8 19.23 9.76 -15.92
C GLN A 8 20.70 9.98 -15.54
N VAL A 9 21.30 9.08 -14.76
CA VAL A 9 22.69 9.23 -14.30
C VAL A 9 23.67 9.11 -15.47
N LEU A 10 23.44 8.16 -16.38
CA LEU A 10 24.23 8.01 -17.59
C LEU A 10 24.14 9.25 -18.49
N SER A 11 22.94 9.81 -18.66
CA SER A 11 22.73 11.05 -19.43
C SER A 11 23.50 12.23 -18.81
N GLU A 12 23.45 12.39 -17.50
CA GLU A 12 24.20 13.45 -16.79
C GLU A 12 25.72 13.28 -16.95
N ILE A 13 26.23 12.06 -16.80
CA ILE A 13 27.66 11.77 -16.93
C ILE A 13 28.13 11.97 -18.38
N SER A 14 27.37 11.48 -19.36
CA SER A 14 27.72 11.63 -20.77
C SER A 14 27.74 13.10 -21.23
N SER A 15 26.88 13.94 -20.64
CA SER A 15 26.77 15.37 -21.02
C SER A 15 27.74 16.28 -20.27
N THR A 16 28.05 15.98 -19.01
CA THR A 16 28.78 16.90 -18.12
C THR A 16 30.02 16.29 -17.47
N GLY A 17 30.33 15.03 -17.75
CA GLY A 17 31.42 14.26 -17.14
C GLY A 17 31.14 13.78 -15.71
N THR A 18 30.00 14.15 -15.11
CA THR A 18 29.64 13.76 -13.73
C THR A 18 28.13 13.79 -13.51
N SER A 19 27.67 13.32 -12.36
CA SER A 19 26.26 13.48 -11.95
C SER A 19 25.98 14.88 -11.41
N GLN A 20 24.73 15.32 -11.45
CA GLN A 20 24.32 16.57 -10.84
C GLN A 20 24.15 16.42 -9.32
N LEU A 21 24.41 17.50 -8.57
CA LEU A 21 24.22 17.52 -7.11
C LEU A 21 22.77 17.25 -6.70
N THR A 22 21.81 17.81 -7.44
CA THR A 22 20.37 17.59 -7.25
C THR A 22 20.00 16.12 -7.37
N THR A 23 20.53 15.44 -8.39
CA THR A 23 20.37 14.01 -8.62
C THR A 23 20.98 13.20 -7.49
N ARG A 24 22.21 13.50 -7.06
CA ARG A 24 22.85 12.83 -5.91
C ARG A 24 22.03 12.98 -4.63
N LYS A 25 21.52 14.18 -4.31
CA LYS A 25 20.68 14.41 -3.12
C LYS A 25 19.40 13.58 -3.15
N ARG A 26 18.71 13.54 -4.30
CA ARG A 26 17.49 12.75 -4.47
C ARG A 26 17.76 11.25 -4.37
N LEU A 27 18.85 10.78 -4.96
CA LEU A 27 19.28 9.38 -4.87
C LEU A 27 19.68 9.01 -3.45
N ALA A 28 20.41 9.86 -2.73
CA ALA A 28 20.73 9.64 -1.32
C ALA A 28 19.46 9.44 -0.49
N ALA A 29 18.47 10.33 -0.63
CA ALA A 29 17.19 10.17 0.07
C ALA A 29 16.46 8.87 -0.31
N LYS A 30 16.57 8.41 -1.57
CA LYS A 30 16.00 7.14 -2.03
C LYS A 30 16.74 5.94 -1.44
N VAL A 31 18.07 5.99 -1.35
CA VAL A 31 18.89 4.94 -0.73
C VAL A 31 18.55 4.81 0.75
N PHE A 32 18.51 5.91 1.50
CA PHE A 32 18.18 5.86 2.92
C PHE A 32 16.76 5.33 3.20
N ARG A 33 15.77 5.64 2.34
CA ARG A 33 14.45 5.00 2.45
C ARG A 33 14.50 3.50 2.18
N HIS A 34 15.33 3.07 1.23
CA HIS A 34 15.46 1.66 0.90
C HIS A 34 16.14 0.86 2.01
N THR A 35 17.23 1.38 2.58
CA THR A 35 17.93 0.74 3.69
C THR A 35 17.07 0.74 4.95
N ALA A 36 16.38 1.85 5.27
CA ALA A 36 15.45 1.90 6.39
C ALA A 36 14.30 0.89 6.25
N ALA A 37 13.76 0.71 5.03
CA ALA A 37 12.75 -0.30 4.78
C ALA A 37 13.29 -1.73 5.00
N TYR A 38 14.52 -1.99 4.58
CA TYR A 38 15.16 -3.29 4.78
C TYR A 38 15.38 -3.60 6.26
N ASP A 39 15.92 -2.64 7.02
CA ASP A 39 16.16 -2.81 8.46
C ASP A 39 14.84 -2.97 9.24
N ALA A 40 13.77 -2.26 8.84
CA ALA A 40 12.44 -2.42 9.42
C ALA A 40 11.89 -3.85 9.24
N LEU A 41 12.10 -4.45 8.07
CA LEU A 41 11.67 -5.83 7.78
C LEU A 41 12.48 -6.88 8.56
N ILE A 42 13.79 -6.65 8.72
CA ILE A 42 14.64 -7.54 9.55
C ILE A 42 14.18 -7.49 11.01
N ALA A 43 13.97 -6.29 11.54
CA ALA A 43 13.53 -6.10 12.92
C ALA A 43 12.19 -6.82 13.17
N ASP A 44 11.19 -6.60 12.31
CA ASP A 44 9.88 -7.25 12.40
C ASP A 44 9.97 -8.79 12.37
N TYR A 45 10.81 -9.33 11.47
CA TYR A 45 11.07 -10.77 11.40
C TYR A 45 11.67 -11.32 12.69
N LEU A 46 12.72 -10.67 13.22
CA LEU A 46 13.41 -11.13 14.44
C LEU A 46 12.51 -11.05 15.68
N THR A 47 11.74 -9.96 15.83
CA THR A 47 10.72 -9.81 16.89
C THR A 47 9.71 -10.95 16.84
N THR A 48 9.23 -11.30 15.65
CA THR A 48 8.32 -12.45 15.46
C THR A 48 8.98 -13.78 15.86
N GLN A 49 10.26 -13.99 15.51
CA GLN A 49 10.97 -15.23 15.83
C GLN A 49 11.16 -15.45 17.34
N VAL A 50 11.35 -14.38 18.11
CA VAL A 50 11.49 -14.47 19.58
C VAL A 50 10.15 -14.47 20.33
N GLY A 51 9.03 -14.33 19.60
CA GLY A 51 7.69 -14.33 20.18
C GLY A 51 7.35 -13.08 20.99
N GLU A 52 8.03 -11.97 20.74
CA GLU A 52 7.76 -10.69 21.40
C GLU A 52 6.57 -9.99 20.73
N THR A 53 5.48 -9.81 21.47
CA THR A 53 4.22 -9.25 20.92
C THR A 53 4.10 -7.74 21.09
N GLU A 54 4.81 -7.17 22.07
CA GLU A 54 4.75 -5.74 22.42
C GLU A 54 6.17 -5.16 22.53
N PRO A 55 6.93 -5.10 21.42
CA PRO A 55 8.27 -4.58 21.45
C PRO A 55 8.27 -3.10 21.85
N GLU A 56 9.31 -2.70 22.60
CA GLU A 56 9.55 -1.30 23.01
C GLU A 56 9.60 -0.31 21.84
N LYS A 57 9.89 -0.79 20.63
CA LYS A 57 9.94 0.00 19.40
C LYS A 57 9.44 -0.80 18.20
N GLN A 58 8.47 -0.23 17.50
CA GLN A 58 7.98 -0.75 16.23
C GLN A 58 8.35 0.22 15.08
N THR A 59 8.94 -0.31 14.01
CA THR A 59 9.29 0.47 12.82
C THR A 59 8.53 -0.07 11.61
N LEU A 60 7.66 0.74 11.02
CA LEU A 60 6.82 0.35 9.89
C LEU A 60 7.34 0.94 8.59
N THR A 61 7.22 0.19 7.49
CA THR A 61 7.61 0.63 6.15
C THR A 61 6.52 0.34 5.12
N TYR A 62 6.33 1.27 4.18
CA TYR A 62 5.31 1.18 3.14
C TYR A 62 5.82 1.73 1.81
N GLU A 63 5.30 1.20 0.71
CA GLU A 63 5.54 1.71 -0.63
C GLU A 63 4.35 2.51 -1.14
N ARG A 64 4.62 3.65 -1.78
CA ARG A 64 3.57 4.45 -2.41
C ARG A 64 3.00 3.67 -3.61
N LYS A 65 1.71 3.32 -3.54
CA LYS A 65 0.99 2.65 -4.62
C LYS A 65 0.49 3.67 -5.66
N GLN A 66 -0.23 4.70 -5.22
CA GLN A 66 -0.76 5.75 -6.10
C GLN A 66 -1.13 7.01 -5.33
N THR A 67 -1.22 8.16 -6.02
CA THR A 67 -1.89 9.36 -5.50
C THR A 67 -3.40 9.19 -5.64
N LEU A 68 -4.18 9.78 -4.73
CA LEU A 68 -5.64 9.79 -4.82
C LEU A 68 -6.13 11.17 -5.26
N ARG A 69 -7.30 11.23 -5.90
CA ARG A 69 -7.90 12.50 -6.36
C ARG A 69 -8.10 13.51 -5.22
N TYR A 70 -8.47 13.00 -4.06
CA TYR A 70 -8.66 13.73 -2.80
C TYR A 70 -8.73 12.71 -1.66
N GLY A 71 -8.65 13.20 -0.42
CA GLY A 71 -8.83 12.41 0.80
C GLY A 71 -10.29 12.08 1.06
N GLU A 72 -10.70 12.14 2.33
CA GLU A 72 -12.10 11.90 2.70
C GLU A 72 -13.02 12.96 2.10
N ASN A 73 -12.54 14.20 2.04
CA ASN A 73 -13.21 15.37 1.47
C ASN A 73 -12.37 16.00 0.35
N SER A 74 -13.02 16.71 -0.58
CA SER A 74 -12.42 17.26 -1.81
C SER A 74 -11.25 18.22 -1.60
N HIS A 75 -11.21 18.92 -0.46
CA HIS A 75 -10.14 19.85 -0.11
C HIS A 75 -8.90 19.17 0.48
N GLN A 76 -8.97 17.86 0.77
CA GLN A 76 -7.88 17.10 1.39
C GLN A 76 -7.07 16.39 0.31
N GLN A 77 -5.75 16.39 0.44
CA GLN A 77 -4.86 15.58 -0.39
C GLN A 77 -4.68 14.20 0.22
N ALA A 78 -4.56 13.16 -0.60
CA ALA A 78 -4.31 11.81 -0.13
C ALA A 78 -3.42 11.00 -1.07
N THR A 79 -2.68 10.06 -0.49
CA THR A 79 -1.80 9.13 -1.19
C THR A 79 -1.99 7.76 -0.60
N PHE A 80 -2.16 6.76 -1.46
CA PHE A 80 -2.34 5.38 -1.06
C PHE A 80 -1.00 4.66 -1.01
N TYR A 81 -0.71 4.08 0.15
CA TYR A 81 0.48 3.30 0.43
C TYR A 81 0.08 1.83 0.66
N GLN A 82 0.97 0.92 0.31
CA GLN A 82 0.83 -0.52 0.53
C GLN A 82 2.00 -1.03 1.37
N SER A 83 1.73 -2.04 2.21
CA SER A 83 2.80 -2.76 2.91
C SER A 83 3.76 -3.41 1.89
N VAL A 84 5.04 -3.50 2.24
CA VAL A 84 6.03 -4.23 1.43
C VAL A 84 5.75 -5.73 1.47
N VAL A 85 5.34 -6.24 2.62
CA VAL A 85 4.87 -7.62 2.79
C VAL A 85 3.37 -7.65 2.47
N PRO A 86 2.93 -8.42 1.46
CA PRO A 86 1.52 -8.50 1.10
C PRO A 86 0.67 -8.96 2.29
N VAL A 87 -0.33 -8.15 2.62
CA VAL A 87 -1.33 -8.51 3.63
C VAL A 87 -2.43 -9.30 2.93
N SER A 88 -2.76 -10.48 3.46
CA SER A 88 -3.88 -11.29 2.96
C SER A 88 -5.18 -10.49 3.06
N LEU A 89 -6.07 -10.66 2.07
CA LEU A 89 -7.39 -10.01 2.04
C LEU A 89 -7.35 -8.47 2.17
N SER A 90 -6.36 -7.83 1.55
CA SER A 90 -6.27 -6.37 1.52
C SER A 90 -6.59 -5.78 0.14
N ILE A 91 -7.38 -4.70 0.11
CA ILE A 91 -7.59 -3.90 -1.10
C ILE A 91 -6.28 -3.28 -1.61
N ALA A 92 -5.28 -3.09 -0.74
CA ALA A 92 -3.96 -2.64 -1.15
C ALA A 92 -3.27 -3.61 -2.11
N SER A 93 -3.61 -4.89 -2.10
CA SER A 93 -3.09 -5.90 -3.03
C SER A 93 -4.02 -6.14 -4.24
N ALA A 94 -5.20 -5.53 -4.27
CA ALA A 94 -6.19 -5.76 -5.33
C ALA A 94 -5.74 -5.17 -6.68
N ARG A 95 -6.13 -5.87 -7.76
CA ARG A 95 -6.00 -5.40 -9.14
C ARG A 95 -7.35 -4.87 -9.63
N GLN A 96 -7.42 -3.58 -9.92
CA GLN A 96 -8.59 -2.98 -10.54
C GLN A 96 -8.68 -3.41 -12.01
N LEU A 97 -9.78 -4.06 -12.40
CA LEU A 97 -9.99 -4.57 -13.76
C LEU A 97 -10.71 -3.58 -14.67
N HIS A 98 -11.51 -2.68 -14.09
CA HIS A 98 -12.31 -1.71 -14.82
C HIS A 98 -12.68 -0.50 -13.93
N GLY A 99 -13.27 0.53 -14.54
CA GLY A 99 -13.75 1.74 -13.87
C GLY A 99 -12.68 2.82 -13.70
N LYS A 100 -13.12 3.98 -13.17
CA LYS A 100 -12.22 5.08 -12.83
C LYS A 100 -11.39 4.72 -11.60
N GLU A 101 -10.25 5.36 -11.40
CA GLU A 101 -9.43 5.17 -10.19
C GLU A 101 -10.26 5.28 -8.92
N LEU A 102 -9.98 4.42 -7.94
CA LEU A 102 -10.67 4.41 -6.65
C LEU A 102 -10.42 5.72 -5.88
N SER A 103 -11.48 6.27 -5.27
CA SER A 103 -11.34 7.34 -4.28
C SER A 103 -10.90 6.80 -2.92
N TYR A 104 -10.51 7.69 -2.01
CA TYR A 104 -10.23 7.34 -0.61
C TYR A 104 -11.40 6.58 0.05
N ASN A 105 -12.62 7.08 -0.11
CA ASN A 105 -13.81 6.45 0.45
C ASN A 105 -14.11 5.11 -0.21
N ASN A 106 -13.89 4.96 -1.52
CA ASN A 106 -14.05 3.66 -2.18
C ASN A 106 -13.06 2.62 -1.66
N ILE A 107 -11.82 3.01 -1.38
CA ILE A 107 -10.82 2.10 -0.80
C ILE A 107 -11.26 1.66 0.60
N ARG A 108 -11.72 2.60 1.45
CA ARG A 108 -12.23 2.28 2.80
C ARG A 108 -13.45 1.37 2.77
N ASP A 109 -14.44 1.68 1.94
CA ASP A 109 -15.67 0.88 1.83
C ASP A 109 -15.38 -0.51 1.26
N ALA A 110 -14.50 -0.63 0.27
CA ALA A 110 -14.10 -1.92 -0.30
C ALA A 110 -13.31 -2.78 0.69
N ASP A 111 -12.42 -2.19 1.50
CA ASP A 111 -11.65 -2.94 2.50
C ASP A 111 -12.56 -3.43 3.63
N ALA A 112 -13.50 -2.58 4.07
CA ALA A 112 -14.53 -2.97 5.04
C ALA A 112 -15.41 -4.12 4.50
N ALA A 113 -15.91 -4.01 3.27
CA ALA A 113 -16.73 -5.05 2.65
C ALA A 113 -15.97 -6.38 2.53
N LEU A 114 -14.70 -6.34 2.12
CA LEU A 114 -13.85 -7.53 1.98
C LEU A 114 -13.60 -8.22 3.34
N ARG A 115 -13.30 -7.44 4.39
CA ARG A 115 -13.10 -7.95 5.75
C ARG A 115 -14.37 -8.61 6.29
N ILE A 116 -15.51 -7.93 6.21
CA ILE A 116 -16.78 -8.48 6.69
C ILE A 116 -17.12 -9.77 5.94
N ALA A 117 -16.97 -9.79 4.61
CA ALA A 117 -17.24 -10.99 3.82
C ALA A 117 -16.33 -12.17 4.21
N SER A 118 -15.09 -11.88 4.63
CA SER A 118 -14.11 -12.91 5.03
C SER A 118 -14.37 -13.56 6.39
N GLU A 119 -15.30 -13.03 7.18
CA GLU A 119 -15.71 -13.63 8.46
C GLU A 119 -16.64 -14.84 8.28
N PHE A 120 -17.21 -15.01 7.09
CA PHE A 120 -18.16 -16.07 6.78
C PHE A 120 -17.51 -17.20 5.99
N THR A 121 -17.93 -18.42 6.27
CA THR A 121 -17.47 -19.62 5.55
C THR A 121 -18.34 -19.95 4.33
N GLU A 122 -19.60 -19.54 4.37
CA GLU A 122 -20.59 -19.72 3.32
C GLU A 122 -20.49 -18.62 2.25
N PRO A 123 -20.96 -18.87 1.02
CA PRO A 123 -21.14 -17.84 0.01
C PRO A 123 -21.90 -16.63 0.57
N THR A 124 -21.24 -15.47 0.62
CA THR A 124 -21.71 -14.27 1.29
C THR A 124 -21.56 -13.02 0.43
N VAL A 125 -22.58 -12.16 0.44
CA VAL A 125 -22.59 -10.85 -0.21
C VAL A 125 -22.73 -9.77 0.85
N VAL A 126 -21.86 -8.77 0.80
CA VAL A 126 -21.85 -7.63 1.74
C VAL A 126 -21.96 -6.33 0.95
N ALA A 127 -22.94 -5.51 1.33
CA ALA A 127 -23.08 -4.14 0.87
C ALA A 127 -22.68 -3.17 1.99
N VAL A 128 -21.77 -2.24 1.69
CA VAL A 128 -21.23 -1.26 2.64
C VAL A 128 -21.46 0.15 2.11
N LYS A 129 -21.73 1.09 3.03
CA LYS A 129 -21.75 2.53 2.77
C LYS A 129 -21.15 3.28 3.96
N HIS A 130 -20.14 4.13 3.72
CA HIS A 130 -19.44 4.86 4.78
C HIS A 130 -18.91 3.93 5.88
N MET A 131 -18.32 2.80 5.47
CA MET A 131 -17.83 1.70 6.30
C MET A 131 -18.89 0.96 7.13
N ASN A 132 -20.17 1.31 7.00
CA ASN A 132 -21.25 0.62 7.70
C ASN A 132 -21.91 -0.40 6.77
N PRO A 133 -22.10 -1.65 7.20
CA PRO A 133 -22.86 -2.63 6.43
C PRO A 133 -24.32 -2.20 6.34
N CYS A 134 -24.82 -2.04 5.12
CA CYS A 134 -26.24 -1.75 4.87
C CYS A 134 -27.02 -2.98 4.41
N GLY A 135 -26.34 -4.09 4.11
CA GLY A 135 -26.94 -5.37 3.81
C GLY A 135 -25.92 -6.50 3.80
N ILE A 136 -26.30 -7.66 4.36
CA ILE A 136 -25.50 -8.88 4.36
C ILE A 136 -26.44 -10.03 4.02
N GLY A 137 -26.04 -10.87 3.06
CA GLY A 137 -26.80 -12.06 2.66
C GLY A 137 -25.88 -13.27 2.49
N THR A 138 -26.32 -14.41 3.01
CA THR A 138 -25.62 -15.69 2.89
C THR A 138 -26.51 -16.71 2.17
N GLY A 139 -25.91 -17.67 1.47
CA GLY A 139 -26.65 -18.68 0.72
C GLY A 139 -25.80 -19.86 0.29
N LYS A 140 -26.44 -20.85 -0.34
CA LYS A 140 -25.71 -22.01 -0.93
C LYS A 140 -24.89 -21.62 -2.15
N THR A 141 -25.30 -20.57 -2.85
CA THR A 141 -24.67 -20.00 -4.04
C THR A 141 -24.70 -18.48 -3.96
N ILE A 142 -23.83 -17.80 -4.72
CA ILE A 142 -23.83 -16.33 -4.82
C ILE A 142 -25.05 -15.81 -5.59
N LEU A 143 -25.55 -16.60 -6.53
CA LEU A 143 -26.79 -16.31 -7.27
C LEU A 143 -28.00 -16.70 -6.42
N ALA A 144 -29.03 -15.84 -6.47
CA ALA A 144 -30.37 -16.11 -5.94
C ALA A 144 -31.10 -17.15 -6.81
#